data_AF-A0AAV4S3X9-F1
#
_entry.id   AF-A0AAV4S3X9-F1
#
_cell.length_a   1.000
_cell.length_b   1.000
_cell.length_c   1.000
_cell.angle_alpha   90.00
_cell.angle_beta   90.00
_cell.angle_gamma   90.00
#
_symmetry.space_group_name_H-M   'P 1'
#
loop_
_entity.id
_entity.type
_entity.pdbx_description
1 polymer ?
#
loop_
_entity_poly.entity_id
_entity_poly.type
_entity_poly.pdbx_seq_one_letter_code
_entity_poly.pdbx_strand_id
1 'polypeptide(L)'
;MFLRGRESLKEDSGQSHLVITNDLVHKVDQIIHVNKRRTVKDIREEVGVSFSSVRNIIKEKLHYKKLSVQWVPHNLTDNQLWLHMGLSLQNLVRYRAESYFLDKVVEEGILAPSLLTRKQITKFTGQTSQSKLQNKSRVM
;
A
#
# COMPACT_ATOMS: atom_id res chain seq x y z
N MET A 1 -3.19 28.90 63.25
CA MET A 1 -1.80 28.46 63.02
C MET A 1 -1.75 27.73 61.68
N PHE A 2 -1.02 28.26 60.70
CA PHE A 2 -0.78 27.56 59.43
C PHE A 2 0.64 27.01 59.46
N LEU A 3 0.78 25.69 59.53
CA LEU A 3 2.05 25.01 59.53
C LEU A 3 2.40 24.56 58.10
N ARG A 4 3.38 25.26 57.53
CA ARG A 4 4.46 24.76 56.66
C ARG A 4 4.11 23.86 55.46
N GLY A 5 4.49 24.37 54.28
CA GLY A 5 5.34 23.61 53.36
C GLY A 5 4.66 22.57 52.48
N ARG A 6 3.95 23.04 51.45
CA ARG A 6 4.00 22.34 50.16
C ARG A 6 4.96 23.11 49.28
N GLU A 7 6.13 22.51 49.12
CA GLU A 7 7.07 22.85 48.06
C GLU A 7 6.30 23.05 46.77
N SER A 8 6.65 24.12 46.06
CA SER A 8 6.12 24.41 44.74
C SER A 8 6.26 23.14 43.91
N LEU A 9 5.13 22.51 43.58
CA LEU A 9 5.05 21.77 42.35
C LEU A 9 5.36 22.84 41.29
N LYS A 10 6.59 22.86 40.80
CA LYS A 10 6.82 23.42 39.48
C LYS A 10 5.89 22.61 38.62
N GLU A 11 4.75 23.19 38.28
CA GLU A 11 4.07 22.78 37.10
C GLU A 11 5.14 22.91 36.03
N ASP A 12 5.72 21.78 35.62
CA ASP A 12 6.40 21.66 34.36
C ASP A 12 5.31 22.00 33.35
N SER A 13 5.18 23.31 33.12
CA SER A 13 4.17 23.96 32.31
C SER A 13 4.19 23.22 30.99
N GLY A 14 3.17 22.38 30.83
CA GLY A 14 3.10 21.36 29.81
C GLY A 14 3.55 21.94 28.50
N GLN A 15 4.65 21.39 28.00
CA GLN A 15 5.26 21.58 26.69
C GLN A 15 4.36 22.45 25.81
N SER A 16 4.67 23.75 25.78
CA SER A 16 3.84 24.82 25.19
C SER A 16 3.06 24.29 24.00
N HIS A 17 1.74 24.50 24.00
CA HIS A 17 0.88 24.25 22.86
C HIS A 17 1.47 25.02 21.67
N LEU A 18 2.37 24.36 20.92
CA LEU A 18 3.08 24.98 19.81
C LEU A 18 1.97 25.43 18.87
N VAL A 19 1.94 26.74 18.62
CA VAL A 19 1.01 27.36 17.68
C VAL A 19 1.12 26.55 16.40
N ILE A 20 0.02 25.89 16.02
CA ILE A 20 -0.03 25.10 14.79
C ILE A 20 0.00 26.10 13.64
N THR A 21 1.20 26.41 13.16
CA THR A 21 1.41 27.27 11.99
C THR A 21 1.07 26.52 10.71
N ASN A 22 0.72 27.25 9.65
CA ASN A 22 0.41 26.64 8.37
C ASN A 22 1.64 25.89 7.79
N ASP A 23 2.83 26.43 8.00
CA ASP A 23 4.10 25.81 7.58
C ASP A 23 4.31 24.44 8.23
N LEU A 24 3.94 24.33 9.51
CA LEU A 24 4.02 23.07 10.25
C LEU A 24 3.05 22.03 9.69
N VAL A 25 1.82 22.45 9.38
CA VAL A 25 0.80 21.58 8.76
C VAL A 25 1.29 21.08 7.41
N HIS A 26 1.84 21.97 6.58
CA HIS A 26 2.39 21.63 5.27
C HIS A 26 3.58 20.66 5.38
N LYS A 27 4.49 20.87 6.33
CA LYS A 27 5.62 19.97 6.58
C LYS A 27 5.15 18.57 6.98
N VAL A 28 4.15 18.47 7.87
CA VAL A 28 3.56 17.17 8.25
C VAL A 28 2.88 16.50 7.06
N ASP A 29 2.17 17.26 6.21
CA ASP A 29 1.53 16.74 5.02
C ASP A 29 2.54 16.15 4.03
N GLN A 30 3.64 16.86 3.77
CA GLN A 30 4.73 16.38 2.91
C GLN A 30 5.34 15.06 3.40
N ILE A 31 5.62 14.94 4.71
CA ILE A 31 6.19 13.72 5.30
C ILE A 31 5.25 12.52 5.08
N ILE A 32 3.94 12.72 5.27
CA ILE A 32 2.92 11.69 5.05
C ILE A 32 2.78 11.34 3.56
N HIS A 33 2.89 12.34 2.67
CA HIS A 33 2.79 12.13 1.23
C HIS A 33 3.94 11.29 0.69
N VAL A 34 5.17 11.51 1.18
CA VAL A 34 6.35 10.72 0.82
C VAL A 34 6.22 9.28 1.31
N ASN A 35 5.76 9.07 2.55
CA ASN A 35 5.53 7.73 3.06
C ASN A 35 4.33 7.67 4.01
N LYS A 36 3.20 7.17 3.48
CA LYS A 36 1.93 7.03 4.19
C LYS A 36 1.96 6.02 5.35
N ARG A 37 3.04 5.25 5.50
CA ARG A 37 3.21 4.25 6.58
C ARG A 37 3.96 4.78 7.80
N ARG A 38 4.39 6.05 7.79
CA ARG A 38 5.07 6.69 8.94
C ARG A 38 4.18 6.69 10.17
N THR A 39 4.77 6.41 11.33
CA THR A 39 4.04 6.49 12.60
C THR A 39 4.01 7.94 13.11
N VAL A 40 3.02 8.25 13.97
CA VAL A 40 2.94 9.58 14.61
C VAL A 40 4.21 9.89 15.43
N LYS A 41 4.86 8.86 15.98
CA LYS A 41 6.13 8.99 16.72
C LYS A 41 7.29 9.41 15.82
N ASP A 42 7.40 8.80 14.64
CA ASP A 42 8.44 9.15 13.66
C ASP A 42 8.28 10.60 13.20
N ILE A 43 7.04 10.99 12.86
CA ILE A 43 6.71 12.36 12.43
C ILE A 43 6.99 13.35 13.57
N ARG A 44 6.67 12.99 14.81
CA ARG A 44 6.97 13.79 16.00
C ARG A 44 8.47 14.05 16.15
N GLU A 45 9.29 13.02 15.99
CA GLU A 45 10.75 13.12 16.11
C GLU A 45 11.36 13.95 14.97
N GLU A 46 10.83 13.84 13.76
CA GLU A 46 11.30 14.60 12.59
C GLU A 46 10.90 16.09 12.65
N VAL A 47 9.72 16.39 13.19
CA VAL A 47 9.20 17.77 13.22
C VAL A 47 9.47 18.47 14.55
N GLY A 48 9.77 17.73 15.62
CA GLY A 48 10.14 18.27 16.94
C GLY A 48 8.95 18.81 17.75
N VAL A 49 7.74 18.31 17.50
CA VAL A 49 6.49 18.81 18.14
C VAL A 49 5.99 17.78 19.15
N SER A 50 5.05 18.16 20.02
CA SER A 50 4.38 17.19 20.90
C SER A 50 3.58 16.16 20.10
N PHE A 51 3.43 14.95 20.67
CA PHE A 51 2.63 13.88 20.06
C PHE A 51 1.17 14.30 19.83
N SER A 52 0.58 15.00 20.80
CA SER A 52 -0.80 15.49 20.73
C SER A 52 -0.99 16.48 19.59
N SER A 53 -0.04 17.40 19.37
CA SER A 53 -0.12 18.36 18.27
C SER A 53 -0.04 17.69 16.90
N VAL A 54 0.87 16.73 16.70
CA VAL A 54 0.96 15.97 15.44
C VAL A 54 -0.33 15.19 15.19
N ARG A 55 -0.87 14.52 16.22
CA ARG A 55 -2.16 13.82 16.12
C ARG A 55 -3.29 14.76 15.75
N ASN A 56 -3.33 15.96 16.33
CA ASN A 56 -4.33 16.98 16.05
C ASN A 56 -4.21 17.51 14.62
N ILE A 57 -2.99 17.77 14.13
CA ILE A 57 -2.75 18.18 12.75
C ILE A 57 -3.26 17.12 11.77
N ILE A 58 -2.87 15.85 11.97
CA ILE A 58 -3.26 14.75 11.07
C ILE A 58 -4.79 14.60 11.00
N LYS A 59 -5.46 14.61 12.16
CA LYS A 59 -6.89 14.31 12.24
C LYS A 59 -7.80 15.52 11.98
N GLU A 60 -7.49 16.67 12.58
CA GLU A 60 -8.38 17.83 12.58
C GLU A 60 -7.99 18.89 11.52
N LYS A 61 -6.72 18.95 11.09
CA LYS A 61 -6.29 19.89 10.03
C LYS A 61 -6.19 19.25 8.65
N LEU A 62 -5.60 18.04 8.56
CA LEU A 62 -5.43 17.30 7.31
C LEU A 62 -6.56 16.29 7.05
N HIS A 63 -7.40 16.02 8.05
CA HIS A 63 -8.52 15.06 7.97
C HIS A 63 -8.11 13.64 7.54
N TYR A 64 -6.87 13.26 7.78
CA TYR A 64 -6.38 11.93 7.48
C TYR A 64 -6.86 10.91 8.51
N LYS A 65 -7.18 9.72 8.01
CA LYS A 65 -7.57 8.56 8.81
C LYS A 65 -6.58 7.43 8.55
N LYS A 66 -6.23 6.71 9.61
CA LYS A 66 -5.43 5.50 9.47
C LYS A 66 -6.28 4.42 8.82
N LEU A 67 -5.88 3.99 7.63
CA LEU A 67 -6.47 2.83 6.96
C LEU A 67 -5.59 1.62 7.21
N SER A 68 -6.20 0.50 7.60
CA SER A 68 -5.53 -0.80 7.56
C SER A 68 -5.45 -1.25 6.10
N VAL A 69 -4.24 -1.49 5.59
CA VAL A 69 -4.07 -2.12 4.29
C VAL A 69 -4.54 -3.57 4.36
N GLN A 70 -5.22 -4.05 3.31
CA GLN A 70 -5.57 -5.46 3.19
C GLN A 70 -4.31 -6.33 3.04
N TRP A 71 -4.35 -7.56 3.57
CA TRP A 71 -3.28 -8.52 3.38
C TRP A 71 -3.23 -8.97 1.92
N VAL A 72 -2.08 -8.79 1.28
CA VAL A 72 -1.85 -9.26 -0.09
C VAL A 72 -1.05 -10.57 0.00
N PRO A 73 -1.59 -11.72 -0.44
CA PRO A 73 -0.95 -13.02 -0.26
C PRO A 73 0.40 -13.18 -0.94
N HIS A 74 0.62 -12.48 -2.04
CA HIS A 74 1.81 -12.65 -2.87
C HIS A 74 2.26 -11.34 -3.50
N ASN A 75 3.57 -11.10 -3.48
CA ASN A 75 4.17 -9.99 -4.20
C ASN A 75 4.46 -10.42 -5.64
N LEU A 76 3.64 -9.95 -6.57
CA LEU A 76 3.73 -10.33 -7.98
C LEU A 76 4.97 -9.71 -8.64
N THR A 77 5.66 -10.49 -9.46
CA THR A 77 6.69 -9.99 -10.38
C THR A 77 6.06 -9.30 -11.59
N ASP A 78 6.79 -8.43 -12.27
CA ASP A 78 6.29 -7.68 -13.45
C ASP A 78 5.73 -8.61 -14.54
N ASN A 79 6.40 -9.73 -14.79
CA ASN A 79 5.96 -10.74 -15.74
C ASN A 79 4.61 -11.37 -15.32
N GLN A 80 4.45 -11.67 -14.03
CA GLN A 80 3.19 -12.22 -13.52
C GLN A 80 2.07 -11.18 -13.58
N LEU A 81 2.37 -9.91 -13.31
CA LEU A 81 1.40 -8.81 -13.41
C LEU A 81 0.88 -8.67 -14.85
N TRP A 82 1.79 -8.66 -15.83
CA TRP A 82 1.43 -8.56 -17.23
C TRP A 82 0.57 -9.74 -17.70
N LEU A 83 0.95 -10.96 -17.32
CA LEU A 83 0.14 -12.16 -17.59
C LEU A 83 -1.23 -12.08 -16.92
N HIS A 84 -1.30 -11.62 -15.67
CA HIS A 84 -2.55 -11.50 -14.93
C HIS A 84 -3.49 -10.47 -15.58
N MET A 85 -2.95 -9.33 -16.03
CA MET A 85 -3.70 -8.33 -16.79
C MET A 85 -4.22 -8.90 -18.11
N GLY A 86 -3.36 -9.61 -18.87
CA GLY A 86 -3.75 -10.25 -20.13
C GLY A 86 -4.87 -11.27 -19.96
N LEU A 87 -4.76 -12.15 -18.95
CA LEU A 87 -5.80 -13.12 -18.62
C LEU A 87 -7.10 -12.45 -18.15
N SER A 88 -7.00 -11.40 -17.34
CA SER A 88 -8.17 -10.64 -16.88
C SER A 88 -8.91 -9.99 -18.04
N LEU A 89 -8.18 -9.43 -19.01
CA LEU A 89 -8.77 -8.83 -20.20
C LEU A 89 -9.45 -9.88 -21.09
N GLN A 90 -8.81 -11.03 -21.29
CA GLN A 90 -9.41 -12.15 -22.02
C GLN A 90 -10.69 -12.64 -21.35
N ASN A 91 -10.67 -12.81 -20.02
CA ASN A 91 -11.83 -13.18 -19.23
C ASN A 91 -12.95 -12.14 -19.35
N LEU A 92 -12.63 -10.85 -19.38
CA LEU A 92 -13.62 -9.78 -19.58
C LEU A 92 -14.29 -9.88 -20.96
N VAL A 93 -13.51 -10.12 -22.02
CA VAL A 93 -14.05 -10.31 -23.38
C VAL A 93 -14.98 -11.52 -23.42
N ARG A 94 -14.57 -12.63 -22.80
CA ARG A 94 -15.39 -13.85 -22.73
C ARG A 94 -16.65 -13.64 -21.93
N TYR A 95 -16.57 -12.97 -20.78
CA TYR A 95 -17.75 -12.61 -19.98
C TYR A 95 -18.79 -11.82 -20.79
N ARG A 96 -18.34 -10.92 -21.68
CA ARG A 96 -19.25 -10.14 -22.54
C ARG A 96 -19.86 -10.96 -23.68
N ALA A 97 -19.19 -12.01 -24.14
CA ALA A 97 -19.62 -12.84 -25.26
C ALA A 97 -20.41 -14.09 -24.84
N GLU A 98 -20.10 -14.65 -23.67
CA GLU A 98 -20.63 -15.90 -23.15
C GLU A 98 -21.45 -15.61 -21.86
N SER A 99 -22.77 -15.79 -21.88
CA SER A 99 -23.65 -15.48 -20.74
C SER A 99 -23.44 -16.39 -19.52
N TYR A 100 -22.97 -17.62 -19.74
CA TYR A 100 -22.75 -18.66 -18.72
C TYR A 100 -21.29 -18.76 -18.25
N PHE A 101 -20.43 -17.80 -18.65
CA PHE A 101 -19.00 -17.84 -18.36
C PHE A 101 -18.70 -17.88 -16.85
N LEU A 102 -19.42 -17.09 -16.05
CA LEU A 102 -19.19 -17.04 -14.60
C LEU A 102 -19.63 -18.34 -13.90
N ASP A 103 -20.72 -18.95 -14.35
CA ASP A 103 -21.22 -20.21 -13.79
C ASP A 103 -20.16 -21.31 -13.93
N LYS A 104 -19.55 -21.40 -15.12
CA LYS A 104 -18.45 -22.35 -15.38
C LYS A 104 -17.22 -22.10 -14.51
N VAL A 105 -16.86 -20.85 -14.27
CA VAL A 105 -15.70 -20.50 -13.42
C VAL A 105 -15.93 -20.94 -11.97
N VAL A 106 -17.17 -20.83 -11.47
CA VAL A 106 -17.53 -21.28 -10.13
C VAL A 106 -17.52 -22.81 -10.04
N GLU A 107 -18.08 -23.50 -11.04
CA GLU A 107 -18.11 -24.96 -11.08
C GLU A 107 -16.72 -25.60 -11.21
N GLU A 108 -15.85 -25.08 -12.10
CA GLU A 108 -14.50 -25.62 -12.27
C GLU A 108 -13.52 -25.16 -11.17
N GLY A 109 -13.75 -24.00 -10.56
CA GLY A 109 -12.92 -23.45 -9.49
C GLY A 109 -13.04 -24.19 -8.16
N ILE A 110 -14.20 -24.81 -7.90
CA ILE A 110 -14.45 -25.60 -6.68
C ILE A 110 -13.89 -27.03 -6.79
N LEU A 111 -13.78 -27.58 -8.00
CA LEU A 111 -13.41 -28.99 -8.23
C LEU A 111 -11.97 -29.23 -8.72
N ALA A 112 -11.19 -28.20 -9.05
CA ALA A 112 -9.86 -28.42 -9.62
C ALA A 112 -8.77 -27.45 -9.14
N PRO A 113 -8.17 -27.66 -7.94
CA PRO A 113 -6.93 -26.98 -7.57
C PRO A 113 -5.71 -27.50 -8.36
N SER A 114 -5.80 -28.61 -9.08
CA SER A 114 -4.62 -29.38 -9.52
C SER A 114 -4.36 -29.44 -11.03
N LEU A 115 -5.26 -29.01 -11.92
CA LEU A 115 -5.08 -29.28 -13.37
C LEU A 115 -5.05 -28.08 -14.33
N LEU A 116 -5.37 -26.86 -13.89
CA LEU A 116 -5.44 -25.71 -14.80
C LEU A 116 -4.31 -24.68 -14.71
N THR A 117 -3.46 -24.72 -13.68
CA THR A 117 -2.47 -23.65 -13.49
C THR A 117 -1.14 -23.87 -14.21
N ARG A 118 -0.83 -25.09 -14.71
CA ARG A 118 0.42 -25.33 -15.45
C ARG A 118 0.28 -25.24 -16.98
N LYS A 119 -0.90 -25.51 -17.53
CA LYS A 119 -1.11 -25.59 -19.00
C LYS A 119 -1.31 -24.24 -19.71
N GLN A 120 -1.77 -23.22 -19.00
CA GLN A 120 -1.96 -21.87 -19.56
C GLN A 120 -0.63 -21.09 -19.57
N ILE A 121 0.15 -21.20 -18.50
CA ILE A 121 1.45 -20.51 -18.37
C ILE A 121 2.48 -21.06 -19.37
N THR A 122 2.54 -22.38 -19.59
CA THR A 122 3.49 -22.98 -20.54
C THR A 122 3.26 -22.62 -22.00
N LYS A 123 2.01 -22.26 -22.38
CA LYS A 123 1.69 -21.82 -23.74
C LYS A 123 2.26 -20.42 -24.04
N PHE A 124 2.38 -19.55 -23.03
CA PHE A 124 2.96 -18.22 -23.20
C PHE A 124 4.50 -18.21 -23.21
N THR A 125 5.16 -19.15 -22.53
CA THR A 125 6.63 -19.24 -22.51
C THR A 125 7.24 -19.80 -23.80
N GLY A 126 6.42 -20.27 -24.76
CA GLY A 126 6.88 -20.87 -26.01
C GLY A 126 7.35 -19.89 -27.10
N GLN A 127 7.03 -18.59 -26.98
CA GLN A 127 7.35 -17.61 -28.04
C GLN A 127 8.73 -16.94 -27.85
N THR A 128 9.27 -16.90 -26.62
CA THR A 128 10.54 -16.22 -26.33
C THR A 128 11.79 -17.04 -26.70
N SER A 129 11.64 -18.33 -27.01
CA SER A 129 12.77 -19.21 -27.39
C SER A 129 13.14 -19.09 -28.87
N GLN A 130 12.22 -18.68 -29.76
CA GLN A 130 12.54 -18.49 -31.18
C GLN A 130 13.26 -17.16 -31.46
N SER A 131 13.01 -16.11 -30.67
CA SER A 131 13.68 -14.81 -30.83
C SER A 131 15.13 -14.80 -30.34
N LYS A 132 15.52 -15.73 -29.45
CA LYS A 132 16.93 -15.88 -29.01
C LYS A 132 17.81 -16.69 -29.96
N LEU A 133 17.23 -17.55 -30.82
CA LEU A 133 17.98 -18.31 -31.82
C LEU A 133 18.25 -17.53 -33.11
N GLN A 134 17.39 -16.56 -33.46
CA GLN A 134 17.60 -15.73 -34.67
C GLN A 134 18.62 -14.59 -34.48
N ASN A 135 18.88 -14.15 -33.26
CA ASN A 135 19.83 -13.05 -33.00
C ASN A 135 21.29 -13.49 -32.81
N LYS A 136 21.60 -14.79 -32.84
CA LYS A 136 22.99 -15.30 -32.75
C LYS A 136 23.69 -15.42 -34.11
N SER A 137 22.96 -15.32 -35.22
CA SER A 137 23.52 -15.39 -36.58
C SER A 137 23.75 -14.03 -37.25
N ARG A 138 23.62 -12.92 -36.52
CA ARG A 138 23.84 -11.56 -37.05
C ARG A 138 25.05 -10.84 -36.43
N VAL A 139 25.92 -11.59 -35.74
CA VAL A 139 27.22 -11.11 -35.26
C VAL A 139 28.28 -12.16 -35.64
N MET A 140 28.50 -12.32 -36.94
CA MET A 140 29.77 -12.72 -37.55
C MET A 140 29.95 -11.92 -38.83
#